data_AF-A0A6P0BE35-F1
#
_entry.id   AF-A0A6P0BE35-F1
#
_cell.length_a   1.000
_cell.length_b   1.000
_cell.length_c   1.000
_cell.angle_alpha   90.00
_cell.angle_beta   90.00
_cell.angle_gamma   90.00
#
_symmetry.space_group_name_H-M   'P 1'
#
loop_
_entity.id
_entity.type
_entity.pdbx_description
1 polymer ?
#
loop_
_entity_poly.entity_id
_entity_poly.type
_entity_poly.pdbx_seq_one_letter_code
_entity_poly.pdbx_strand_id
1 'polypeptide(L)'
;MLRDIPLPNHLPPEIAEMAAAYSERLSQAPLTFDGDAALQRLLAEIDGAVLESYALPVRLERELLRFFEGARRPVAHAWEGWPGLEAAPGLSLAETLDGSGERFSGNWVRSVFEPLPQSEADVLRAYIG
;
A
#
# COMPACT_ATOMS: atom_id res chain seq x y z
N MET A 1 -25.42 -9.58 4.42
CA MET A 1 -24.65 -8.79 3.43
C MET A 1 -23.75 -7.77 4.14
N LEU A 2 -24.23 -6.67 4.74
CA LEU A 2 -23.32 -5.75 5.47
C LEU A 2 -22.85 -6.27 6.84
N ARG A 3 -23.67 -7.12 7.49
CA ARG A 3 -23.42 -7.66 8.84
C ARG A 3 -22.42 -8.81 8.90
N ASP A 4 -22.04 -9.36 7.75
CA ASP A 4 -21.18 -10.55 7.65
C ASP A 4 -19.73 -10.17 7.29
N ILE A 5 -19.46 -8.87 7.10
CA ILE A 5 -18.11 -8.36 6.84
C ILE A 5 -17.38 -8.35 8.18
N PRO A 6 -16.23 -9.05 8.30
CA PRO A 6 -15.44 -8.98 9.52
C PRO A 6 -15.01 -7.52 9.70
N LEU A 7 -15.25 -6.96 10.88
CA LEU A 7 -14.75 -5.62 11.22
C LEU A 7 -13.39 -5.76 11.89
N PRO A 8 -12.45 -4.84 11.65
CA PRO A 8 -11.19 -4.82 12.37
C PRO A 8 -11.46 -4.48 13.84
N ASN A 9 -10.61 -4.99 14.73
CA ASN A 9 -10.77 -4.81 16.18
C ASN A 9 -10.59 -3.35 16.63
N HIS A 10 -9.92 -2.54 15.81
CA HIS A 10 -9.66 -1.13 16.04
C HIS A 10 -9.73 -0.41 14.69
N LEU A 11 -10.37 0.76 14.66
CA LEU A 11 -10.33 1.68 13.51
C LEU A 11 -9.74 3.01 13.98
N PRO A 12 -8.65 3.49 13.37
CA PRO A 12 -8.08 4.80 13.69
C PRO A 12 -9.12 5.92 13.48
N PRO A 13 -9.22 6.90 14.40
CA PRO A 13 -10.10 8.06 14.24
C PRO A 13 -9.79 8.87 12.97
N GLU A 14 -8.54 8.83 12.50
CA GLU A 14 -8.07 9.49 11.28
C GLU A 14 -8.85 9.02 10.03
N ILE A 15 -9.35 7.79 10.01
CA ILE A 15 -10.21 7.29 8.92
C ILE A 15 -11.50 8.10 8.81
N ALA A 16 -12.09 8.47 9.95
CA ALA A 16 -13.30 9.29 9.96
C ALA A 16 -13.02 10.70 9.42
N GLU A 17 -11.87 11.27 9.77
CA GLU A 17 -11.42 12.58 9.27
C GLU A 17 -11.17 12.55 7.75
N MET A 18 -10.47 11.52 7.26
CA MET A 18 -10.25 11.33 5.82
C MET A 18 -11.57 11.14 5.06
N ALA A 19 -12.50 10.35 5.59
CA ALA A 19 -13.81 10.14 5.00
C ALA A 19 -14.64 11.42 4.95
N ALA A 20 -14.57 12.26 6.00
CA ALA A 20 -15.20 13.57 6.03
C ALA A 20 -14.59 14.49 4.97
N ALA A 21 -13.26 14.55 4.87
CA ALA A 21 -12.56 15.35 3.87
C ALA A 21 -12.89 14.91 2.44
N TYR A 22 -13.01 13.60 2.20
CA TYR A 22 -13.43 13.06 0.90
C TYR A 22 -14.85 13.50 0.56
N SER A 23 -15.77 13.38 1.51
CA SER A 23 -17.18 13.77 1.33
C SER A 23 -17.32 15.27 1.07
N GLU A 24 -16.55 16.10 1.78
CA GLU A 24 -16.51 17.55 1.58
C GLU A 24 -16.01 17.90 0.18
N ARG A 25 -14.87 17.32 -0.24
CA ARG A 25 -14.32 17.57 -1.59
C ARG A 25 -15.27 17.13 -2.69
N LEU A 26 -15.93 15.99 -2.52
CA LEU A 26 -16.92 15.49 -3.48
C LEU A 26 -18.12 16.44 -3.65
N SER A 27 -18.45 17.20 -2.59
CA SER A 27 -19.57 18.16 -2.60
C SER A 27 -19.23 19.50 -3.27
N GLN A 28 -17.95 19.80 -3.48
CA GLN A 28 -17.48 21.02 -4.12
C GLN A 28 -17.51 20.84 -5.64
N ALA A 29 -18.44 21.51 -6.32
CA ALA A 29 -18.55 21.49 -7.78
C ALA A 29 -17.67 22.56 -8.46
N PRO A 30 -17.13 22.32 -9.68
CA PRO A 30 -17.17 21.08 -10.46
C PRO A 30 -15.93 20.21 -10.25
N LEU A 31 -16.12 18.88 -10.31
CA LEU A 31 -15.03 17.90 -10.35
C LEU A 31 -14.23 18.08 -11.65
N THR A 32 -12.99 18.54 -11.52
CA THR A 32 -12.03 18.65 -12.62
C THR A 32 -11.13 17.41 -12.64
N PHE A 33 -10.36 17.20 -13.72
CA PHE A 33 -9.39 16.09 -13.78
C PHE A 33 -8.42 16.07 -12.58
N ASP A 34 -7.92 17.24 -12.17
CA ASP A 34 -7.07 17.36 -10.98
C ASP A 34 -7.83 17.05 -9.68
N GLY A 35 -9.12 17.40 -9.63
CA GLY A 35 -10.02 17.04 -8.53
C GLY A 35 -10.24 15.54 -8.43
N ASP A 36 -10.45 14.86 -9.56
CA ASP A 36 -10.62 13.41 -9.64
C ASP A 36 -9.37 12.67 -9.15
N ALA A 37 -8.17 13.12 -9.54
CA ALA A 37 -6.91 12.55 -9.07
C ALA A 37 -6.73 12.71 -7.55
N ALA A 38 -7.09 13.86 -6.99
CA ALA A 38 -7.03 14.10 -5.55
C ALA A 38 -8.05 13.25 -4.78
N LEU A 39 -9.26 13.07 -5.32
CA LEU A 39 -10.30 12.22 -4.74
C LEU A 39 -9.90 10.74 -4.78
N GLN A 40 -9.35 10.26 -5.90
CA GLN A 40 -8.81 8.92 -6.04
C GLN A 40 -7.69 8.68 -5.02
N ARG A 41 -6.75 9.61 -4.88
CA ARG A 41 -5.67 9.49 -3.89
C ARG A 41 -6.21 9.38 -2.47
N LEU A 42 -7.15 10.23 -2.09
CA LEU A 42 -7.74 10.21 -0.75
C LEU A 42 -8.51 8.92 -0.47
N LEU A 43 -9.24 8.37 -1.46
CA LEU A 43 -9.87 7.05 -1.32
C LEU A 43 -8.84 5.92 -1.17
N ALA A 44 -7.74 5.97 -1.91
CA ALA A 44 -6.67 4.99 -1.76
C ALA A 44 -6.02 5.06 -0.36
N GLU A 45 -5.85 6.26 0.19
CA GLU A 45 -5.36 6.48 1.56
C GLU A 45 -6.35 5.91 2.61
N ILE A 46 -7.66 6.13 2.43
CA ILE A 46 -8.71 5.51 3.26
C ILE A 46 -8.62 3.98 3.18
N ASP A 47 -8.54 3.40 1.98
CA ASP A 47 -8.43 1.96 1.79
C ASP A 47 -7.16 1.41 2.48
N GLY A 48 -6.02 2.10 2.35
CA GLY A 48 -4.76 1.75 3.00
C GLY A 48 -4.89 1.70 4.52
N ALA A 49 -5.46 2.74 5.14
CA ALA A 49 -5.66 2.80 6.59
C ALA A 49 -6.67 1.75 7.10
N VAL A 50 -7.72 1.47 6.32
CA VAL A 50 -8.67 0.39 6.63
C VAL A 50 -7.98 -0.96 6.57
N LEU A 51 -7.19 -1.24 5.53
CA LEU A 51 -6.47 -2.51 5.37
C LEU A 51 -5.41 -2.72 6.46
N GLU A 52 -4.68 -1.68 6.84
CA GLU A 52 -3.73 -1.70 7.95
C GLU A 52 -4.42 -2.10 9.27
N SER A 53 -5.65 -1.63 9.49
CA SER A 53 -6.45 -1.97 10.67
C SER A 53 -6.82 -3.46 10.76
N TYR A 54 -6.83 -4.18 9.64
CA TYR A 54 -7.03 -5.64 9.63
C TYR A 54 -5.74 -6.42 9.95
N ALA A 55 -4.58 -5.77 9.99
CA ALA A 55 -3.27 -6.38 10.23
C ALA A 55 -3.03 -7.63 9.35
N LEU A 56 -3.43 -7.55 8.08
CA LEU A 56 -3.27 -8.66 7.14
C LEU A 56 -1.79 -8.86 6.79
N PRO A 57 -1.33 -10.11 6.58
CA PRO A 57 -0.06 -10.32 5.90
C PRO A 57 -0.08 -9.65 4.52
N VAL A 58 1.00 -8.96 4.13
CA VAL A 58 1.10 -8.23 2.85
C VAL A 58 0.63 -9.06 1.66
N ARG A 59 0.99 -10.35 1.63
CA ARG A 59 0.55 -11.26 0.57
C ARG A 59 -0.98 -11.34 0.46
N LEU A 60 -1.69 -11.45 1.58
CA LEU A 60 -3.14 -11.58 1.62
C LEU A 60 -3.82 -10.25 1.25
N GLU A 61 -3.29 -9.14 1.75
CA GLU A 61 -3.73 -7.80 1.34
C GLU A 61 -3.62 -7.62 -0.18
N ARG A 62 -2.51 -8.04 -0.78
CA ARG A 62 -2.29 -7.99 -2.23
C ARG A 62 -3.25 -8.90 -3.01
N GLU A 63 -3.53 -10.10 -2.50
CA GLU A 63 -4.54 -10.99 -3.10
C GLU A 63 -5.93 -10.34 -3.06
N LEU A 64 -6.28 -9.65 -1.96
CA LEU A 64 -7.54 -8.93 -1.83
C LEU A 64 -7.64 -7.74 -2.79
N LEU A 65 -6.60 -6.92 -2.88
CA LEU A 65 -6.56 -5.77 -3.80
C LEU A 65 -6.67 -6.23 -5.26
N ARG A 66 -5.93 -7.28 -5.65
CA ARG A 66 -6.04 -7.89 -6.99
C ARG A 66 -7.42 -8.48 -7.27
N PHE A 67 -8.07 -9.05 -6.26
CA PHE A 67 -9.44 -9.57 -6.43
C PHE A 67 -10.44 -8.48 -6.84
N PHE A 68 -10.24 -7.25 -6.35
CA PHE A 68 -11.08 -6.10 -6.71
C PHE A 68 -10.57 -5.31 -7.91
N GLU A 69 -9.43 -5.68 -8.48
CA GLU A 69 -8.88 -5.03 -9.67
C GLU A 69 -9.82 -5.22 -10.87
N GLY A 70 -10.09 -4.12 -11.59
CA GLY A 70 -11.06 -4.11 -12.69
C GLY A 70 -12.54 -4.17 -12.27
N ALA A 71 -12.85 -4.31 -10.97
CA ALA A 71 -14.22 -4.20 -10.49
C ALA A 71 -14.70 -2.75 -10.57
N ARG A 72 -15.96 -2.54 -10.98
CA ARG A 72 -16.55 -1.20 -11.02
C ARG A 72 -16.78 -0.69 -9.59
N ARG A 73 -16.00 0.31 -9.18
CA ARG A 73 -16.19 1.01 -7.90
C ARG A 73 -17.35 2.02 -8.01
N PRO A 74 -18.29 2.05 -7.05
CA PRO A 74 -19.41 3.00 -7.08
C PRO A 74 -18.98 4.38 -6.56
N VAL A 75 -18.13 5.08 -7.32
CA VAL A 75 -17.64 6.44 -7.02
C VAL A 75 -18.10 7.44 -8.08
N ALA A 76 -18.15 8.72 -7.73
CA ALA A 76 -18.68 9.78 -8.61
C ALA A 76 -17.59 10.49 -9.45
N HIS A 77 -16.34 10.04 -9.35
CA HIS A 77 -15.17 10.56 -10.07
C HIS A 77 -14.45 9.41 -10.79
N ALA A 78 -13.47 9.73 -11.65
CA ALA A 78 -12.63 8.70 -12.28
C ALA A 78 -11.87 7.87 -11.24
N TRP A 79 -11.82 6.55 -11.44
CA TRP A 79 -11.07 5.62 -10.60
C TRP A 79 -10.22 4.71 -11.48
N GLU A 80 -8.91 4.89 -11.42
CA GLU A 80 -7.93 4.14 -12.20
C GLU A 80 -7.28 2.99 -11.42
N GLY A 81 -7.72 2.76 -10.17
CA GLY A 81 -7.16 1.75 -9.28
C GLY A 81 -6.24 2.32 -8.20
N TRP A 82 -5.62 1.42 -7.44
CA TRP A 82 -4.69 1.78 -6.37
C TRP A 82 -3.33 2.18 -6.95
N PRO A 83 -2.81 3.37 -6.61
CA PRO A 83 -1.50 3.81 -7.07
C PRO A 83 -0.38 2.86 -6.63
N GLY A 84 0.56 2.58 -7.54
CA GLY A 84 1.80 1.87 -7.21
C GLY A 84 1.65 0.37 -6.88
N LEU A 85 0.46 -0.22 -7.09
CA LEU A 85 0.21 -1.62 -6.75
C LEU A 85 1.23 -2.57 -7.43
N GLU A 86 1.46 -2.41 -8.73
CA GLU A 86 2.40 -3.27 -9.47
C GLU A 86 3.88 -2.92 -9.25
N ALA A 87 4.18 -1.68 -8.86
CA ALA A 87 5.56 -1.21 -8.72
C ALA A 87 6.26 -1.73 -7.44
N ALA A 88 5.49 -2.04 -6.40
CA ALA A 88 6.02 -2.40 -5.08
C ALA A 88 5.37 -3.68 -4.50
N PRO A 89 5.54 -4.86 -5.13
CA PRO A 89 4.79 -6.07 -4.77
C PRO A 89 5.06 -6.60 -3.34
N GLY A 90 6.14 -6.14 -2.70
CA GLY A 90 6.52 -6.53 -1.33
C GLY A 90 6.02 -5.58 -0.23
N LEU A 91 5.32 -4.50 -0.58
CA LEU A 91 4.79 -3.52 0.38
C LEU A 91 3.28 -3.68 0.56
N SER A 92 2.73 -3.22 1.66
CA SER A 92 1.29 -2.92 1.78
C SER A 92 0.90 -1.70 0.94
N LEU A 93 -0.39 -1.46 0.79
CA LEU A 93 -0.94 -0.28 0.14
C LEU A 93 -0.55 0.98 0.90
N ALA A 94 -0.66 0.98 2.23
CA ALA A 94 -0.27 2.11 3.08
C ALA A 94 1.21 2.47 2.86
N GLU A 95 2.10 1.47 2.94
CA GLU A 95 3.54 1.68 2.70
C GLU A 95 3.83 2.18 1.27
N THR A 96 3.07 1.72 0.28
CA THR A 96 3.20 2.18 -1.11
C THR A 96 2.80 3.66 -1.25
N LEU A 97 1.70 4.07 -0.62
CA LEU A 97 1.19 5.45 -0.66
C LEU A 97 2.09 6.44 0.10
N ASP A 98 2.73 6.00 1.17
CA ASP A 98 3.71 6.78 1.94
C ASP A 98 5.06 6.96 1.25
N GLY A 99 5.24 6.33 0.08
CA GLY A 99 6.49 6.36 -0.68
C GLY A 99 7.61 5.52 -0.07
N SER A 100 7.28 4.54 0.79
CA SER A 100 8.28 3.65 1.41
C SER A 100 9.06 2.87 0.36
N GLY A 101 8.45 2.54 -0.78
CA GLY A 101 9.14 1.91 -1.91
C GLY A 101 10.31 2.74 -2.44
N GLU A 102 10.16 4.05 -2.55
CA GLU A 102 11.23 4.96 -2.96
C GLU A 102 12.31 5.06 -1.87
N ARG A 103 11.90 5.13 -0.59
CA ARG A 103 12.81 5.22 0.56
C ARG A 103 13.71 3.99 0.74
N PHE A 104 13.21 2.79 0.43
CA PHE A 104 13.95 1.53 0.57
C PHE A 104 14.57 1.00 -0.73
N SER A 105 14.38 1.69 -1.85
CA SER A 105 14.98 1.35 -3.17
C SER A 105 16.51 1.56 -3.25
N GLY A 106 17.11 2.16 -2.23
CA GLY A 106 18.57 2.36 -2.16
C GLY A 106 19.35 1.05 -2.03
N ASN A 107 20.62 1.08 -2.43
CA ASN A 107 21.58 -0.04 -2.47
C ASN A 107 21.93 -0.68 -1.10
N TRP A 108 21.10 -0.51 -0.07
CA TRP A 108 21.34 -0.94 1.30
C TRP A 108 21.40 -2.47 1.41
N VAL A 109 20.55 -3.19 0.66
CA VAL A 109 20.57 -4.66 0.61
C VAL A 109 21.93 -5.15 0.12
N ARG A 110 22.53 -4.49 -0.87
CA ARG A 110 23.87 -4.85 -1.38
C ARG A 110 24.96 -4.59 -0.35
N SER A 111 24.85 -3.54 0.47
CA SER A 111 25.79 -3.28 1.55
C SER A 111 25.66 -4.25 2.74
N VAL A 112 24.46 -4.79 2.97
CA VAL A 112 24.21 -5.75 4.07
C VAL A 112 24.58 -7.18 3.65
N PHE A 113 24.36 -7.53 2.39
CA PHE A 113 24.68 -8.84 1.82
C PHE A 113 25.90 -8.76 0.89
N GLU A 114 26.95 -8.04 1.30
CA GLU A 114 28.22 -8.18 0.59
C GLU A 114 28.74 -9.60 0.77
N PRO A 115 29.15 -10.27 -0.32
CA PRO A 115 29.79 -11.58 -0.21
C PRO A 115 31.03 -11.45 0.69
N LEU A 116 31.25 -12.49 1.52
CA LEU A 116 32.38 -12.56 2.43
C LEU A 116 33.67 -12.24 1.66
N PRO A 117 34.57 -11.39 2.20
CA PRO A 117 35.86 -11.12 1.58
C PRO A 117 36.57 -12.43 1.24
N GLN A 118 37.19 -12.50 0.06
CA GLN A 118 37.75 -13.75 -0.47
C GLN A 118 38.72 -14.41 0.52
N SER A 119 39.49 -13.62 1.27
CA SER A 119 40.39 -14.09 2.32
C SER A 119 39.67 -14.86 3.45
N GLU A 120 38.47 -14.43 3.84
CA GLU A 120 37.67 -15.09 4.87
C GLU A 120 36.96 -16.32 4.31
N ALA A 121 36.49 -16.24 3.06
CA ALA A 121 35.88 -17.37 2.36
C ALA A 121 36.89 -18.53 2.17
N ASP A 122 38.15 -18.21 1.87
CA ASP A 122 39.21 -19.20 1.69
C ASP A 122 39.57 -19.89 3.03
N VAL A 123 39.53 -19.15 4.16
CA VAL A 123 39.72 -19.71 5.52
C VAL A 123 38.59 -20.67 5.88
N LEU A 124 37.33 -20.33 5.59
CA LEU A 124 36.19 -21.21 5.84
C LEU A 124 36.23 -22.48 4.99
N ARG A 125 36.63 -22.37 3.71
CA ARG A 125 36.82 -23.56 2.84
C ARG A 125 37.88 -24.51 3.38
N ALA A 126 38.94 -24.00 4.01
CA ALA A 126 39.98 -24.83 4.61
C ALA A 126 39.52 -25.57 5.88
N TYR A 127 38.45 -25.10 6.55
CA TYR A 127 37.88 -25.72 7.76
C TYR A 127 36.76 -26.74 7.47
N ILE A 128 36.12 -26.64 6.31
CA ILE A 128 34.99 -27.50 5.90
C ILE A 128 35.47 -28.63 4.94
N GLY A 129 36.74 -28.61 4.55
CA GLY A 129 37.41 -29.64 3.71
C GLY A 129 38.00 -30.79 4.52
#